data_AF-A0A427XMF2-F1
#
_entry.id   AF-A0A427XMF2-F1
#
_cell.length_a   1.000
_cell.length_b   1.000
_cell.length_c   1.000
_cell.angle_alpha   90.00
_cell.angle_beta   90.00
_cell.angle_gamma   90.00
#
_symmetry.space_group_name_H-M   'P 1'
#
loop_
_entity.id
_entity.type
_entity.pdbx_description
1 polymer ?
#
loop_
_entity_poly.entity_id
_entity_poly.type
_entity_poly.pdbx_seq_one_letter_code
_entity_poly.pdbx_strand_id
1 'polypeptide(L)'
;MPPSSDYEIPAPSKIKLKETKAEQASRVYRREQRRMAREQERISRANGGGSRSRGSPPRNPGREESISPPRYGPRAGKRPATQLSDDSDDDGADNAHHRMGREEWADKMAWMAAEAMGGNPFGDYGGLGGGLFGRLGGGFGGGFGYSAARFEPYGWANAGQRIPNRHQHPHAGPSRPAFRDAAREVNPDPAGPVPPLGDMTENEYAEWVREGMYRRRHKAELDDMERRRAANREKERQREIERENAAREERKRIDRLKRERGRVEEDQRRGERRVWRARCTALMDGEVVSMDLKFADIPWPAYTATGSEGVSFVLSPDDIAIDNVRTFLFALADDEAAATEPKKSTESARRKVLRDAILVFHPDRFFARVLPRVRPADQENVKEGVERCSRLINELLASK
;
A
#
# COMPACT_ATOMS: atom_id res chain seq x y z
N MET A 1 -62.27 44.20 10.64
CA MET A 1 -61.84 43.15 9.69
C MET A 1 -60.33 43.01 9.80
N PRO A 2 -59.82 41.92 10.39
CA PRO A 2 -58.38 41.72 10.51
C PRO A 2 -57.76 41.37 9.13
N PRO A 3 -56.54 41.83 8.85
CA PRO A 3 -55.85 41.55 7.60
C PRO A 3 -55.48 40.06 7.51
N SER A 4 -55.66 39.51 6.31
CA SER A 4 -55.36 38.13 5.94
C SER A 4 -53.91 37.78 6.29
N SER A 5 -53.74 36.78 7.16
CA SER A 5 -52.47 36.16 7.47
C SER A 5 -51.82 35.61 6.19
N ASP A 6 -50.68 36.19 5.80
CA ASP A 6 -49.79 35.66 4.78
C ASP A 6 -49.28 34.30 5.25
N TYR A 7 -49.80 33.23 4.65
CA TYR A 7 -49.28 31.89 4.84
C TYR A 7 -47.93 31.81 4.14
N GLU A 8 -46.84 31.93 4.89
CA GLU A 8 -45.51 31.54 4.43
C GLU A 8 -45.52 30.05 4.08
N ILE A 9 -45.48 29.73 2.79
CA ILE A 9 -45.31 28.36 2.31
C ILE A 9 -43.89 27.93 2.67
N PRO A 10 -43.69 26.97 3.59
CA PRO A 10 -42.37 26.54 3.99
C PRO A 10 -41.63 25.98 2.78
N ALA A 11 -40.43 26.51 2.53
CA ALA A 11 -39.57 26.05 1.44
C ALA A 11 -39.40 24.51 1.54
N PRO A 12 -39.51 23.78 0.41
CA PRO A 12 -39.45 22.32 0.43
C PRO A 12 -38.14 21.88 1.08
N SER A 13 -38.27 21.26 2.25
CA SER A 13 -37.12 20.77 3.00
C SER A 13 -36.41 19.73 2.13
N LYS A 14 -35.08 19.85 2.03
CA LYS A 14 -34.22 18.89 1.31
C LYS A 14 -34.18 17.58 2.09
N ILE A 15 -35.29 16.85 2.06
CA ILE A 15 -35.37 15.49 2.56
C ILE A 15 -34.47 14.68 1.64
N LYS A 16 -33.27 14.36 2.16
CA LYS A 16 -32.35 13.45 1.48
C LYS A 16 -33.01 12.07 1.50
N LEU A 17 -33.78 11.75 0.45
CA LEU A 17 -34.24 10.38 0.24
C LEU A 17 -33.00 9.49 0.25
N LYS A 18 -33.04 8.43 1.07
CA LYS A 18 -31.99 7.42 1.09
C LYS A 18 -31.90 6.84 -0.32
N GLU A 19 -30.75 7.00 -0.96
CA GLU A 19 -30.47 6.44 -2.27
C GLU A 19 -30.85 4.96 -2.27
N THR A 20 -31.63 4.55 -3.26
CA THR A 20 -32.01 3.14 -3.38
C THR A 20 -30.77 2.29 -3.68
N LYS A 21 -30.78 1.00 -3.31
CA LYS A 21 -29.67 0.08 -3.63
C LYS A 21 -29.35 0.06 -5.14
N ALA A 22 -30.36 0.26 -5.99
CA ALA A 22 -30.22 0.35 -7.44
C ALA A 22 -29.47 1.61 -7.90
N GLU A 23 -29.72 2.76 -7.27
CA GLU A 23 -28.98 4.00 -7.54
C GLU A 23 -27.52 3.91 -7.09
N GLN A 24 -27.28 3.28 -5.93
CA GLN A 24 -25.92 3.02 -5.47
C GLN A 24 -25.16 2.11 -6.43
N ALA A 25 -25.77 1.02 -6.89
CA ALA A 25 -25.19 0.12 -7.90
C ALA A 25 -24.91 0.86 -9.22
N SER A 26 -25.85 1.70 -9.68
CA SER A 26 -25.69 2.51 -10.89
C SER A 26 -24.55 3.53 -10.76
N ARG A 27 -24.37 4.14 -9.59
CA ARG A 27 -23.28 5.07 -9.32
C ARG A 27 -21.92 4.36 -9.33
N VAL A 28 -21.83 3.18 -8.73
CA VAL A 28 -20.61 2.35 -8.77
C VAL A 28 -20.31 1.93 -10.21
N TYR A 29 -21.30 1.45 -10.95
CA TYR A 29 -21.14 1.06 -12.35
C TYR A 29 -20.66 2.22 -13.24
N ARG A 30 -21.23 3.43 -13.09
CA ARG A 30 -20.74 4.63 -13.81
C ARG A 30 -19.32 5.01 -13.43
N ARG A 31 -18.94 4.86 -12.15
CA ARG A 31 -17.59 5.14 -11.68
C ARG A 31 -16.60 4.14 -12.30
N GLU A 32 -16.97 2.88 -12.38
CA GLU A 32 -16.13 1.83 -12.97
C GLU A 32 -16.01 1.96 -14.49
N GLN A 33 -17.10 2.32 -15.17
CA GLN A 33 -17.07 2.65 -16.61
C GLN A 33 -16.11 3.81 -16.93
N ARG A 34 -16.08 4.86 -16.09
CA ARG A 34 -15.12 5.97 -16.24
C ARG A 34 -13.68 5.53 -15.98
N ARG A 35 -13.47 4.60 -15.04
CA ARG A 35 -12.15 4.04 -14.74
C ARG A 35 -11.64 3.19 -15.91
N MET A 36 -12.48 2.29 -16.42
CA MET A 36 -12.21 1.46 -17.60
C MET A 36 -11.90 2.31 -18.84
N ALA A 37 -12.66 3.37 -19.09
CA ALA A 37 -12.40 4.27 -20.22
C ALA A 37 -11.03 4.95 -20.12
N ARG A 38 -10.65 5.44 -18.93
CA ARG A 38 -9.31 6.05 -18.69
C ARG A 38 -8.19 5.02 -18.82
N GLU A 39 -8.43 3.78 -18.42
CA GLU A 39 -7.46 2.70 -18.50
C GLU A 39 -7.29 2.22 -19.95
N GLN A 40 -8.38 2.07 -20.71
CA GLN A 40 -8.33 1.83 -22.16
C GLN A 40 -7.60 2.97 -22.89
N GLU A 41 -7.81 4.23 -22.49
CA GLU A 41 -7.07 5.36 -23.06
C GLU A 41 -5.56 5.26 -22.75
N ARG A 42 -5.18 4.89 -21.51
CA ARG A 42 -3.78 4.65 -21.14
C ARG A 42 -3.16 3.50 -21.92
N ILE A 43 -3.88 2.39 -22.07
CA ILE A 43 -3.45 1.24 -22.88
C ILE A 43 -3.30 1.64 -24.35
N SER A 44 -4.24 2.41 -24.89
CA SER A 44 -4.19 2.89 -26.29
C SER A 44 -3.01 3.84 -26.52
N ARG A 45 -2.68 4.69 -25.53
CA ARG A 45 -1.48 5.55 -25.57
C ARG A 45 -0.19 4.73 -25.45
N ALA A 46 -0.16 3.73 -24.57
CA ALA A 46 1.01 2.88 -24.36
C ALA A 46 1.31 1.96 -25.57
N ASN A 47 0.28 1.44 -26.22
CA ASN A 47 0.41 0.55 -27.38
C ASN A 47 0.74 1.28 -28.68
N GLY A 48 1.07 2.57 -28.65
CA GLY A 48 1.39 3.33 -29.85
C GLY A 48 0.21 3.51 -30.82
N GLY A 49 -1.01 3.14 -30.40
CA GLY A 49 -2.26 3.36 -31.14
C GLY A 49 -2.62 4.84 -31.30
N GLY A 50 -1.86 5.74 -30.66
CA GLY A 50 -1.78 7.17 -30.97
C GLY A 50 -1.11 7.46 -32.32
N SER A 51 -1.39 6.64 -33.34
CA SER A 51 -1.20 6.95 -34.75
C SER A 51 -2.02 8.19 -35.09
N ARG A 52 -1.41 9.35 -34.86
CA ARG A 52 -1.31 10.50 -35.76
C ARG A 52 -2.31 10.51 -36.93
N SER A 53 -3.61 10.56 -36.67
CA SER A 53 -4.49 11.31 -37.57
C SER A 53 -4.49 12.73 -37.04
N ARG A 54 -3.71 13.57 -37.69
CA ARG A 54 -3.61 15.01 -37.49
C ARG A 54 -4.94 15.66 -37.88
N GLY A 55 -5.97 15.48 -37.05
CA GLY A 55 -7.14 16.33 -37.04
C GLY A 55 -6.99 17.27 -35.86
N SER A 56 -6.23 18.35 -36.02
CA SER A 56 -6.27 19.45 -35.06
C SER A 56 -7.74 19.82 -34.83
N PRO A 57 -8.21 19.92 -33.56
CA PRO A 57 -9.53 20.47 -33.31
C PRO A 57 -9.61 21.84 -34.02
N PRO A 58 -10.69 22.12 -34.77
CA PRO A 58 -10.80 23.35 -35.54
C PRO A 58 -10.52 24.53 -34.62
N ARG A 59 -9.44 25.25 -34.95
CA ARG A 59 -9.11 26.52 -34.31
C ARG A 59 -10.32 27.43 -34.49
N ASN A 60 -10.92 27.80 -33.38
CA ASN A 60 -11.95 28.82 -33.32
C ASN A 60 -11.39 30.11 -33.94
N PRO A 61 -11.88 30.58 -35.11
CA PRO A 61 -11.26 31.68 -35.86
C PRO A 61 -11.58 33.08 -35.31
N GLY A 62 -12.04 33.20 -34.06
CA GLY A 62 -12.54 34.47 -33.50
C GLY A 62 -11.67 35.14 -32.43
N ARG A 63 -10.37 34.84 -32.31
CA ARG A 63 -9.52 35.49 -31.29
C ARG A 63 -8.32 36.19 -31.92
N GLU A 64 -8.63 37.26 -32.61
CA GLU A 64 -7.67 38.27 -33.05
C GLU A 64 -7.23 39.11 -31.84
N GLU A 65 -5.92 39.38 -31.81
CA GLU A 65 -5.28 40.53 -31.16
C GLU A 65 -5.18 40.57 -29.63
N SER A 66 -4.01 40.17 -29.12
CA SER A 66 -3.34 40.89 -28.02
C SER A 66 -1.85 40.56 -28.00
N ILE A 67 -1.13 41.26 -28.88
CA ILE A 67 0.14 41.96 -28.65
C ILE A 67 0.84 41.59 -27.33
N SER A 68 1.92 40.81 -27.43
CA SER A 68 3.04 40.83 -26.47
C SER A 68 3.92 42.08 -26.73
N PRO A 69 4.96 42.43 -25.92
CA PRO A 69 5.51 41.84 -24.69
C PRO A 69 5.89 42.92 -23.61
N PRO A 70 6.65 42.60 -22.53
CA PRO A 70 8.10 42.70 -22.68
C PRO A 70 8.96 41.66 -21.92
N ARG A 71 10.16 41.51 -22.49
CA ARG A 71 11.36 40.81 -22.04
C ARG A 71 11.80 41.20 -20.62
N TYR A 72 12.18 40.21 -19.82
CA TYR A 72 13.23 40.35 -18.80
C TYR A 72 14.25 39.21 -18.95
N GLY A 73 15.52 39.61 -18.95
CA GLY A 73 16.67 38.81 -19.39
C GLY A 73 17.30 37.89 -18.32
N PRO A 74 18.47 37.30 -18.64
CA PRO A 74 19.06 36.21 -17.89
C PRO A 74 19.87 36.72 -16.69
N ARG A 75 19.61 36.19 -15.49
CA ARG A 75 20.50 36.35 -14.33
C ARG A 75 21.45 35.17 -14.23
N ALA A 76 22.70 35.42 -14.64
CA ALA A 76 23.86 34.65 -14.22
C ALA A 76 24.18 34.98 -12.75
N GLY A 77 24.25 33.96 -11.90
CA GLY A 77 24.67 34.07 -10.50
C GLY A 77 25.65 32.94 -10.17
N LYS A 78 26.92 33.31 -10.04
CA LYS A 78 28.04 32.48 -9.57
C LYS A 78 27.70 31.84 -8.23
N ARG A 79 27.84 30.52 -8.12
CA ARG A 79 27.96 29.80 -6.83
C ARG A 79 29.44 29.70 -6.46
N PRO A 80 29.85 30.04 -5.23
CA PRO A 80 31.21 29.78 -4.77
C PRO A 80 31.42 28.29 -4.54
N ALA A 81 32.64 27.83 -4.87
CA ALA A 81 33.12 26.49 -4.60
C ALA A 81 33.30 26.30 -3.09
N THR A 82 32.58 25.35 -2.52
CA THR A 82 32.88 24.75 -1.21
C THR A 82 33.22 23.28 -1.42
N GLN A 83 34.39 22.91 -0.92
CA GLN A 83 35.02 21.59 -0.87
C GLN A 83 34.01 20.54 -0.35
N LEU A 84 33.73 19.41 -1.02
CA LEU A 84 34.55 18.20 -1.17
C LEU A 84 35.05 17.61 0.17
N SER A 85 34.11 16.97 0.88
CA SER A 85 34.29 15.79 1.74
C SER A 85 33.04 14.92 1.47
N ASP A 86 33.13 13.91 0.60
CA ASP A 86 33.59 12.55 0.90
C ASP A 86 32.86 11.93 2.12
N ASP A 87 31.59 11.60 1.90
CA ASP A 87 30.80 10.65 2.69
C ASP A 87 29.92 9.88 1.69
N SER A 88 30.58 9.01 0.93
CA SER A 88 29.95 7.98 0.09
C SER A 88 29.73 6.74 0.94
N ASP A 89 28.47 6.44 1.32
CA ASP A 89 27.99 5.10 1.71
C ASP A 89 26.48 5.11 2.04
N ASP A 90 25.59 5.47 1.08
CA ASP A 90 24.16 5.07 1.20
C ASP A 90 23.37 5.01 -0.14
N ASP A 91 24.01 4.57 -1.24
CA ASP A 91 23.33 4.35 -2.53
C ASP A 91 22.89 2.87 -2.74
N GLY A 92 22.92 2.05 -1.68
CA GLY A 92 22.70 0.61 -1.77
C GLY A 92 21.24 0.17 -1.90
N ALA A 93 20.29 0.96 -1.40
CA ALA A 93 18.89 0.54 -1.32
C ALA A 93 18.09 0.83 -2.60
N ASP A 94 18.31 1.97 -3.25
CA ASP A 94 17.57 2.36 -4.46
C ASP A 94 18.01 1.54 -5.69
N ASN A 95 19.26 1.06 -5.69
CA ASN A 95 19.76 0.25 -6.80
C ASN A 95 19.17 -1.18 -6.79
N ALA A 96 18.83 -1.74 -5.62
CA ALA A 96 18.19 -3.05 -5.50
C ALA A 96 16.75 -3.04 -6.03
N HIS A 97 16.00 -1.96 -5.79
CA HIS A 97 14.64 -1.81 -6.30
C HIS A 97 14.61 -1.62 -7.83
N HIS A 98 15.58 -0.88 -8.37
CA HIS A 98 15.76 -0.74 -9.82
C HIS A 98 16.27 -2.01 -10.51
N ARG A 99 16.97 -2.89 -9.78
CA ARG A 99 17.46 -4.17 -10.29
C ARG A 99 16.36 -5.22 -10.35
N MET A 100 15.52 -5.33 -9.31
CA MET A 100 14.33 -6.20 -9.34
C MET A 100 13.34 -5.77 -10.42
N GLY A 101 13.11 -4.46 -10.59
CA GLY A 101 12.25 -3.96 -11.68
C GLY A 101 12.81 -4.26 -13.10
N ARG A 102 14.12 -4.44 -13.25
CA ARG A 102 14.76 -4.83 -14.52
C ARG A 102 14.66 -6.33 -14.78
N GLU A 103 14.82 -7.16 -13.76
CA GLU A 103 14.68 -8.62 -13.85
C GLU A 103 13.23 -9.02 -14.13
N GLU A 104 12.25 -8.42 -13.44
CA GLU A 104 10.82 -8.63 -13.71
C GLU A 104 10.42 -8.17 -15.13
N TRP A 105 11.01 -7.08 -15.61
CA TRP A 105 10.78 -6.62 -16.98
C TRP A 105 11.44 -7.53 -18.02
N ALA A 106 12.62 -8.07 -17.73
CA ALA A 106 13.31 -9.05 -18.58
C ALA A 106 12.55 -10.37 -18.65
N ASP A 107 12.04 -10.91 -17.53
CA ASP A 107 11.20 -12.11 -17.49
C ASP A 107 9.89 -11.90 -18.26
N LYS A 108 9.28 -10.72 -18.12
CA LYS A 108 8.09 -10.36 -18.90
C LYS A 108 8.39 -10.28 -20.40
N MET A 109 9.53 -9.73 -20.79
CA MET A 109 9.96 -9.70 -22.20
C MET A 109 10.30 -11.10 -22.71
N ALA A 110 10.91 -11.96 -21.90
CA ALA A 110 11.19 -13.35 -22.25
C ALA A 110 9.89 -14.16 -22.43
N TRP A 111 8.90 -13.95 -21.55
CA TRP A 111 7.58 -14.57 -21.66
C TRP A 111 6.84 -14.11 -22.93
N MET A 112 6.82 -12.80 -23.21
CA MET A 112 6.23 -12.27 -24.45
C MET A 112 6.99 -12.71 -25.71
N ALA A 113 8.32 -12.85 -25.64
CA ALA A 113 9.12 -13.36 -26.76
C ALA A 113 8.87 -14.85 -27.03
N ALA A 114 8.68 -15.65 -25.99
CA ALA A 114 8.28 -17.06 -26.11
C ALA A 114 6.88 -17.21 -26.72
N GLU A 115 5.95 -16.32 -26.39
CA GLU A 115 4.61 -16.27 -26.96
C GLU A 115 4.62 -15.79 -28.43
N ALA A 116 5.46 -14.81 -28.76
CA ALA A 116 5.61 -14.28 -30.12
C ALA A 116 6.33 -15.25 -31.09
N MET A 117 7.15 -16.17 -30.57
CA MET A 117 7.85 -17.20 -31.37
C MET A 117 6.98 -18.42 -31.70
N GLY A 118 5.66 -18.39 -31.43
CA GLY A 118 4.72 -19.37 -31.98
C GLY A 118 4.87 -20.80 -31.46
N GLY A 119 5.51 -20.98 -30.30
CA GLY A 119 5.60 -22.27 -29.62
C GLY A 119 4.27 -22.63 -28.99
N ASN A 120 3.37 -23.25 -29.77
CA ASN A 120 2.09 -23.76 -29.31
C ASN A 120 2.35 -24.96 -28.35
N PRO A 121 2.19 -24.84 -27.01
CA PRO A 121 2.57 -25.90 -26.08
C PRO A 121 1.60 -27.09 -26.07
N PHE A 122 0.59 -27.08 -26.96
CA PHE A 122 -0.43 -28.12 -27.11
C PHE A 122 -0.50 -28.72 -28.52
N GLY A 123 0.44 -28.40 -29.41
CA GLY A 123 0.35 -28.76 -30.81
C GLY A 123 1.56 -29.51 -31.34
N ASP A 124 1.84 -30.71 -30.84
CA ASP A 124 2.36 -31.80 -31.69
C ASP A 124 2.30 -33.17 -30.98
N TYR A 125 1.23 -33.93 -31.22
CA TYR A 125 1.21 -35.38 -31.04
C TYR A 125 0.69 -35.98 -32.35
N GLY A 126 1.54 -36.01 -33.37
CA GLY A 126 1.17 -36.66 -34.63
C GLY A 126 2.22 -36.56 -35.74
N GLY A 127 3.37 -37.20 -35.58
CA GLY A 127 4.40 -37.18 -36.62
C GLY A 127 5.51 -38.22 -36.46
N LEU A 128 5.16 -39.50 -36.54
CA LEU A 128 6.12 -40.56 -36.86
C LEU A 128 6.67 -40.33 -38.28
N GLY A 129 7.98 -40.10 -38.44
CA GLY A 129 8.62 -40.18 -39.75
C GLY A 129 9.98 -39.51 -39.93
N GLY A 130 11.05 -40.20 -39.52
CA GLY A 130 12.25 -40.45 -40.33
C GLY A 130 13.21 -39.32 -40.74
N GLY A 131 14.50 -39.56 -40.50
CA GLY A 131 15.61 -39.11 -41.37
C GLY A 131 16.36 -37.87 -40.88
N LEU A 132 17.54 -37.94 -40.24
CA LEU A 132 18.88 -38.28 -40.78
C LEU A 132 19.56 -37.08 -41.50
N PHE A 133 20.81 -36.79 -41.08
CA PHE A 133 21.75 -35.70 -41.46
C PHE A 133 21.47 -34.32 -40.83
N GLY A 134 22.44 -33.54 -40.33
CA GLY A 134 23.90 -33.63 -40.11
C GLY A 134 24.31 -32.48 -39.16
N ARG A 135 25.16 -32.71 -38.16
CA ARG A 135 26.63 -32.53 -38.13
C ARG A 135 27.13 -31.10 -38.44
N LEU A 136 28.05 -30.64 -37.57
CA LEU A 136 28.90 -29.43 -37.54
C LEU A 136 28.22 -28.23 -36.86
N GLY A 137 28.78 -27.55 -35.85
CA GLY A 137 30.12 -27.54 -35.26
C GLY A 137 30.32 -26.19 -34.53
N GLY A 138 31.16 -26.16 -33.51
CA GLY A 138 31.60 -24.93 -32.80
C GLY A 138 30.75 -24.65 -31.54
N GLY A 139 31.26 -24.68 -30.31
CA GLY A 139 32.61 -24.38 -29.86
C GLY A 139 32.69 -22.92 -29.43
N PHE A 140 32.30 -22.61 -28.19
CA PHE A 140 32.77 -21.43 -27.46
C PHE A 140 32.75 -21.72 -25.96
N GLY A 141 33.95 -21.74 -25.39
CA GLY A 141 34.20 -21.87 -23.97
C GLY A 141 34.20 -20.52 -23.25
N GLY A 142 34.17 -20.60 -21.93
CA GLY A 142 34.19 -19.50 -20.97
C GLY A 142 33.34 -19.93 -19.77
N GLY A 143 33.89 -20.62 -18.77
CA GLY A 143 34.95 -20.10 -17.93
C GLY A 143 34.32 -19.58 -16.64
N PHE A 144 33.74 -20.47 -15.83
CA PHE A 144 33.30 -20.14 -14.48
C PHE A 144 34.33 -20.66 -13.49
N GLY A 145 35.04 -19.70 -12.89
CA GLY A 145 36.02 -19.93 -11.84
C GLY A 145 35.36 -20.43 -10.56
N TYR A 146 36.01 -21.43 -9.99
CA TYR A 146 35.81 -21.88 -8.62
C TYR A 146 36.43 -20.85 -7.67
N SER A 147 35.70 -20.46 -6.64
CA SER A 147 36.29 -20.00 -5.39
C SER A 147 35.61 -20.72 -4.24
N ALA A 148 36.45 -21.41 -3.49
CA ALA A 148 36.14 -22.36 -2.46
C ALA A 148 35.69 -21.70 -1.15
N ALA A 149 34.98 -22.52 -0.36
CA ALA A 149 35.07 -22.64 1.08
C ALA A 149 34.72 -21.43 1.96
N ARG A 150 33.59 -21.55 2.67
CA ARG A 150 33.67 -21.49 4.13
C ARG A 150 32.74 -22.50 4.79
N PHE A 151 33.40 -23.37 5.53
CA PHE A 151 32.91 -24.47 6.36
C PHE A 151 32.53 -23.89 7.73
N GLU A 152 31.39 -24.28 8.28
CA GLU A 152 31.21 -24.83 9.65
C GLU A 152 29.70 -24.91 10.01
N PRO A 153 29.32 -25.83 10.92
CA PRO A 153 28.10 -26.62 10.81
C PRO A 153 27.23 -26.54 12.08
N TYR A 154 26.24 -27.45 12.12
CA TYR A 154 25.46 -27.97 13.26
C TYR A 154 23.96 -27.65 13.24
N GLY A 155 23.19 -28.74 13.21
CA GLY A 155 22.08 -28.86 14.15
C GLY A 155 20.69 -29.02 13.56
N TRP A 156 20.46 -30.05 12.75
CA TRP A 156 19.19 -30.77 12.86
C TRP A 156 19.35 -32.23 12.45
N ALA A 157 19.76 -33.01 13.42
CA ALA A 157 19.37 -34.40 13.48
C ALA A 157 17.84 -34.45 13.66
N ASN A 158 17.12 -35.02 12.71
CA ASN A 158 16.30 -36.17 13.07
C ASN A 158 16.03 -37.07 11.88
N ALA A 159 16.59 -38.26 12.00
CA ALA A 159 16.44 -39.38 11.12
C ALA A 159 15.00 -39.88 11.14
N GLY A 160 14.44 -40.00 9.95
CA GLY A 160 13.16 -40.66 9.69
C GLY A 160 13.16 -41.28 8.29
N GLN A 161 14.27 -41.92 7.90
CA GLN A 161 14.30 -42.75 6.69
C GLN A 161 13.35 -43.95 6.89
N ARG A 162 12.14 -43.84 6.35
CA ARG A 162 11.30 -45.00 6.06
C ARG A 162 11.66 -45.52 4.68
N ILE A 163 12.38 -46.62 4.68
CA ILE A 163 12.63 -47.50 3.55
C ILE A 163 11.28 -47.98 2.99
N PRO A 164 10.95 -47.78 1.70
CA PRO A 164 9.80 -48.45 1.12
C PRO A 164 10.09 -49.95 0.99
N ASN A 165 9.22 -50.71 1.63
CA ASN A 165 9.24 -52.14 1.77
C ASN A 165 9.10 -52.81 0.38
N ARG A 166 10.20 -53.35 -0.14
CA ARG A 166 10.27 -54.15 -1.36
C ARG A 166 9.73 -55.55 -1.05
N HIS A 167 8.40 -55.73 -1.10
CA HIS A 167 7.77 -57.04 -1.02
C HIS A 167 7.61 -57.64 -2.43
N GLN A 168 8.54 -58.53 -2.73
CA GLN A 168 8.35 -59.85 -3.35
C GLN A 168 7.11 -60.03 -4.24
N HIS A 169 7.36 -60.17 -5.54
CA HIS A 169 6.46 -60.81 -6.50
C HIS A 169 6.39 -62.32 -6.21
N PRO A 170 5.19 -62.90 -5.99
CA PRO A 170 5.01 -64.33 -6.17
C PRO A 170 4.72 -64.63 -7.65
N HIS A 171 5.29 -65.73 -8.11
CA HIS A 171 5.19 -66.29 -9.45
C HIS A 171 3.73 -66.41 -9.93
N ALA A 172 3.40 -65.69 -11.01
CA ALA A 172 2.18 -65.92 -11.78
C ALA A 172 2.41 -67.11 -12.73
N GLY A 173 1.79 -68.24 -12.42
CA GLY A 173 1.64 -69.35 -13.36
C GLY A 173 0.67 -68.98 -14.50
N PRO A 174 0.73 -69.66 -15.66
CA PRO A 174 -0.19 -69.46 -16.76
C PRO A 174 -1.58 -69.98 -16.39
N SER A 175 -2.40 -69.11 -15.81
CA SER A 175 -3.82 -69.37 -15.58
C SER A 175 -4.52 -69.56 -16.92
N ARG A 176 -5.15 -70.73 -17.06
CA ARG A 176 -6.04 -71.12 -18.15
C ARG A 176 -7.08 -70.03 -18.44
N PRO A 177 -7.52 -69.87 -19.71
CA PRO A 177 -8.63 -68.97 -20.03
C PRO A 177 -9.88 -69.48 -19.31
N ALA A 178 -10.23 -68.82 -18.20
CA ALA A 178 -11.51 -69.03 -17.54
C ALA A 178 -12.60 -68.71 -18.56
N PHE A 179 -13.48 -69.68 -18.80
CA PHE A 179 -14.72 -69.50 -19.55
C PHE A 179 -15.38 -68.20 -19.07
N ARG A 180 -15.47 -67.21 -19.96
CA ARG A 180 -16.26 -66.00 -19.71
C ARG A 180 -17.71 -66.43 -19.61
N ASP A 181 -18.18 -66.53 -18.37
CA ASP A 181 -19.58 -66.75 -18.07
C ASP A 181 -20.35 -65.47 -18.42
N ALA A 182 -20.90 -65.43 -19.64
CA ALA A 182 -21.57 -64.25 -20.18
C ALA A 182 -22.76 -63.79 -19.30
N ALA A 183 -23.31 -64.68 -18.47
CA ALA A 183 -24.36 -64.34 -17.50
C ALA A 183 -23.83 -63.56 -16.28
N ARG A 184 -22.52 -63.61 -16.00
CA ARG A 184 -21.88 -62.96 -14.86
C ARG A 184 -21.21 -61.62 -15.22
N GLU A 185 -21.00 -61.37 -16.51
CA GLU A 185 -20.49 -60.09 -17.04
C GLU A 185 -21.60 -59.04 -17.24
N VAL A 186 -22.89 -59.44 -17.19
CA VAL A 186 -24.00 -58.50 -16.96
C VAL A 186 -24.13 -58.27 -15.46
N ASN A 187 -23.03 -57.83 -14.82
CA ASN A 187 -23.14 -57.24 -13.51
C ASN A 187 -23.86 -55.90 -13.74
N PRO A 188 -25.11 -55.72 -13.27
CA PRO A 188 -25.78 -54.43 -13.39
C PRO A 188 -24.87 -53.40 -12.71
N ASP A 189 -24.21 -52.58 -13.54
CA ASP A 189 -23.21 -51.60 -13.11
C ASP A 189 -23.80 -50.72 -11.99
N PRO A 190 -22.97 -50.20 -11.06
CA PRO A 190 -23.29 -49.85 -9.68
C PRO A 190 -24.02 -48.51 -9.55
N ALA A 191 -25.13 -48.34 -10.26
CA ALA A 191 -25.95 -47.13 -10.22
C ALA A 191 -26.88 -47.07 -8.99
N GLY A 192 -26.47 -47.71 -7.89
CA GLY A 192 -27.22 -47.79 -6.64
C GLY A 192 -28.14 -49.03 -6.55
N PRO A 193 -28.62 -49.34 -5.34
CA PRO A 193 -29.58 -50.42 -5.13
C PRO A 193 -30.81 -50.18 -6.02
N VAL A 194 -31.28 -51.25 -6.68
CA VAL A 194 -32.50 -51.18 -7.49
C VAL A 194 -33.62 -50.69 -6.58
N PRO A 195 -34.27 -49.55 -6.89
CA PRO A 195 -35.33 -49.04 -6.05
C PRO A 195 -36.44 -50.10 -5.93
N PRO A 196 -37.05 -50.27 -4.74
CA PRO A 196 -38.05 -51.31 -4.51
C PRO A 196 -39.21 -51.12 -5.50
N LEU A 197 -39.45 -52.14 -6.33
CA LEU A 197 -40.41 -52.08 -7.44
C LEU A 197 -41.87 -51.88 -7.01
N GLY A 198 -42.18 -51.99 -5.72
CA GLY A 198 -43.55 -51.89 -5.19
C GLY A 198 -44.09 -50.46 -5.06
N ASP A 199 -43.22 -49.46 -5.02
CA ASP A 199 -43.60 -48.08 -4.65
C ASP A 199 -43.54 -47.08 -5.81
N MET A 200 -43.09 -47.50 -7.00
CA MET A 200 -42.89 -46.61 -8.14
C MET A 200 -44.01 -46.75 -9.16
N THR A 201 -44.54 -45.63 -9.64
CA THR A 201 -45.51 -45.64 -10.74
C THR A 201 -44.83 -46.10 -12.03
N GLU A 202 -45.60 -46.67 -12.97
CA GLU A 202 -45.08 -47.17 -14.25
C GLU A 202 -44.34 -46.09 -15.05
N ASN A 203 -44.75 -44.83 -14.91
CA ASN A 203 -44.08 -43.68 -15.54
C ASN A 203 -42.70 -43.42 -14.94
N GLU A 204 -42.58 -43.45 -13.61
CA GLU A 204 -41.29 -43.30 -12.92
C GLU A 204 -40.34 -44.47 -13.22
N TYR A 205 -40.87 -45.70 -13.35
CA TYR A 205 -40.09 -46.84 -13.79
C TYR A 205 -39.56 -46.66 -15.22
N ALA A 206 -40.41 -46.18 -16.14
CA ALA A 206 -39.99 -45.89 -17.51
C ALA A 206 -38.92 -44.78 -17.58
N GLU A 207 -39.03 -43.74 -16.75
CA GLU A 207 -38.01 -42.70 -16.62
C GLU A 207 -36.70 -43.24 -16.06
N TRP A 208 -36.77 -44.06 -15.02
CA TRP A 208 -35.59 -44.72 -14.44
C TRP A 208 -34.87 -45.61 -15.46
N VAL A 209 -35.60 -46.38 -16.28
CA VAL A 209 -35.01 -47.20 -17.35
C VAL A 209 -34.37 -46.32 -18.44
N ARG A 210 -35.04 -45.24 -18.87
CA ARG A 210 -34.46 -44.28 -19.84
C ARG A 210 -33.21 -43.61 -19.29
N GLU A 211 -33.23 -43.19 -18.03
CA GLU A 211 -32.10 -42.57 -17.35
C GLU A 211 -30.95 -43.56 -17.16
N GLY A 212 -31.23 -44.80 -16.78
CA GLY A 212 -30.24 -45.88 -16.66
C GLY A 212 -29.60 -46.25 -18.01
N MET A 213 -30.36 -46.24 -19.10
CA MET A 213 -29.83 -46.43 -20.46
C MET A 213 -29.01 -45.21 -20.92
N TYR A 214 -29.46 -44.00 -20.60
CA TYR A 214 -28.74 -42.76 -20.91
C TYR A 214 -27.39 -42.68 -20.19
N ARG A 215 -27.37 -42.95 -18.88
CA ARG A 215 -26.14 -43.00 -18.05
C ARG A 215 -25.15 -44.03 -18.58
N ARG A 216 -25.62 -45.20 -19.03
CA ARG A 216 -24.75 -46.22 -19.65
C ARG A 216 -24.16 -45.77 -20.98
N ARG A 217 -24.98 -45.18 -21.86
CA ARG A 217 -24.52 -44.70 -23.18
C ARG A 217 -23.61 -43.47 -23.10
N HIS A 218 -23.83 -42.60 -22.11
CA HIS A 218 -23.09 -41.35 -21.93
C HIS A 218 -22.17 -41.39 -20.70
N LYS A 219 -21.80 -42.57 -20.20
CA LYS A 219 -20.91 -42.72 -19.02
C LYS A 219 -19.60 -41.95 -19.21
N ALA A 220 -18.98 -42.12 -20.38
CA ALA A 220 -17.75 -41.40 -20.72
C ALA A 220 -17.95 -39.87 -20.77
N GLU A 221 -19.10 -39.40 -21.26
CA GLU A 221 -19.41 -37.97 -21.32
C GLU A 221 -19.66 -37.38 -19.92
N LEU A 222 -20.35 -38.12 -19.05
CA LEU A 222 -20.57 -37.74 -17.66
C LEU A 222 -19.26 -37.69 -16.86
N ASP A 223 -18.40 -38.69 -17.03
CA ASP A 223 -17.08 -38.73 -16.38
C ASP A 223 -16.19 -37.56 -16.87
N ASP A 224 -16.19 -37.26 -18.16
CA ASP A 224 -15.43 -36.12 -18.70
C ASP A 224 -16.03 -34.77 -18.26
N MET A 225 -17.35 -34.66 -18.17
CA MET A 225 -18.01 -33.49 -17.59
C MET A 225 -17.65 -33.31 -16.12
N GLU A 226 -17.60 -34.40 -15.34
CA GLU A 226 -17.20 -34.36 -13.93
C GLU A 226 -15.72 -33.97 -13.78
N ARG A 227 -14.82 -34.52 -14.61
CA ARG A 227 -13.40 -34.12 -14.65
C ARG A 227 -13.23 -32.65 -14.97
N ARG A 228 -13.97 -32.12 -15.96
CA ARG A 228 -13.95 -30.68 -16.30
C ARG A 228 -14.47 -29.82 -15.14
N ARG A 229 -15.54 -30.24 -14.46
CA ARG A 229 -16.05 -29.55 -13.26
C ARG A 229 -15.07 -29.61 -12.09
N ALA A 230 -14.38 -30.72 -11.88
CA ALA A 230 -13.35 -30.86 -10.85
C ALA A 230 -12.13 -29.95 -11.16
N ALA A 231 -11.64 -29.95 -12.40
CA ALA A 231 -10.54 -29.09 -12.83
C ALA A 231 -10.88 -27.59 -12.71
N ASN A 232 -12.11 -27.20 -13.06
CA ASN A 232 -12.57 -25.82 -12.90
C ASN A 232 -12.66 -25.40 -11.42
N ARG A 233 -13.15 -26.28 -10.54
CA ARG A 233 -13.20 -26.02 -9.09
C ARG A 233 -11.81 -25.84 -8.50
N GLU A 234 -10.84 -26.65 -8.92
CA GLU A 234 -9.46 -26.50 -8.45
C GLU A 234 -8.82 -25.20 -8.96
N LYS A 235 -9.02 -24.86 -10.23
CA LYS A 235 -8.56 -23.60 -10.80
C LYS A 235 -9.18 -22.38 -10.12
N GLU A 236 -10.45 -22.46 -9.73
CA GLU A 236 -11.12 -21.39 -8.99
C GLU A 236 -10.55 -21.23 -7.58
N ARG A 237 -10.29 -22.34 -6.87
CA ARG A 237 -9.62 -22.32 -5.55
C ARG A 237 -8.24 -21.71 -5.63
N GLN A 238 -7.44 -22.07 -6.65
CA GLN A 238 -6.12 -21.47 -6.85
C GLN A 238 -6.22 -19.96 -7.09
N ARG A 239 -7.14 -19.53 -7.94
CA ARG A 239 -7.39 -18.09 -8.19
C ARG A 239 -7.87 -17.36 -6.93
N GLU A 240 -8.66 -18.00 -6.07
CA GLU A 240 -9.10 -17.41 -4.82
C GLU A 240 -7.94 -17.25 -3.83
N ILE A 241 -7.09 -18.27 -3.69
CA ILE A 241 -5.89 -18.23 -2.86
C ILE A 241 -4.92 -17.15 -3.37
N GLU A 242 -4.71 -17.05 -4.68
CA GLU A 242 -3.88 -16.00 -5.29
C GLU A 242 -4.43 -14.59 -5.02
N ARG A 243 -5.76 -14.40 -5.16
CA ARG A 243 -6.41 -13.11 -4.84
C ARG A 243 -6.30 -12.77 -3.36
N GLU A 244 -6.48 -13.74 -2.47
CA GLU A 244 -6.37 -13.51 -1.03
C GLU A 244 -4.92 -13.14 -0.65
N ASN A 245 -3.94 -13.84 -1.20
CA ASN A 245 -2.53 -13.54 -0.99
C ASN A 245 -2.16 -12.15 -1.51
N ALA A 246 -2.60 -11.78 -2.72
CA ALA A 246 -2.37 -10.45 -3.27
C ALA A 246 -2.99 -9.33 -2.40
N ALA A 247 -4.24 -9.54 -1.92
CA ALA A 247 -4.89 -8.58 -1.02
C ALA A 247 -4.18 -8.48 0.35
N ARG A 248 -3.64 -9.59 0.85
CA ARG A 248 -2.88 -9.64 2.10
C ARG A 248 -1.55 -8.89 1.97
N GLU A 249 -0.86 -9.03 0.83
CA GLU A 249 0.38 -8.31 0.53
C GLU A 249 0.14 -6.81 0.36
N GLU A 250 -0.92 -6.41 -0.35
CA GLU A 250 -1.28 -5.00 -0.50
C GLU A 250 -1.59 -4.35 0.86
N ARG A 251 -2.33 -5.05 1.73
CA ARG A 251 -2.59 -4.58 3.11
C ARG A 251 -1.30 -4.40 3.90
N LYS A 252 -0.38 -5.36 3.83
CA LYS A 252 0.93 -5.27 4.49
C LYS A 252 1.76 -4.09 3.95
N ARG A 253 1.68 -3.81 2.65
CA ARG A 253 2.38 -2.67 2.02
C ARG A 253 1.82 -1.33 2.50
N ILE A 254 0.50 -1.16 2.50
CA ILE A 254 -0.16 0.05 3.01
C ILE A 254 0.18 0.28 4.48
N ASP A 255 0.15 -0.78 5.28
CA ASP A 255 0.46 -0.73 6.71
C ASP A 255 1.93 -0.40 6.97
N ARG A 256 2.87 -0.93 6.16
CA ARG A 256 4.30 -0.55 6.22
C ARG A 256 4.50 0.94 5.92
N LEU A 257 3.91 1.44 4.82
CA LEU A 257 3.99 2.85 4.44
C LEU A 257 3.36 3.77 5.51
N LYS A 258 2.26 3.34 6.13
CA LYS A 258 1.64 4.09 7.23
C LYS A 258 2.54 4.17 8.46
N ARG A 259 3.19 3.06 8.84
CA ARG A 259 4.16 3.05 9.96
C ARG A 259 5.39 3.90 9.67
N GLU A 260 5.92 3.80 8.46
CA GLU A 260 7.09 4.56 8.03
C GLU A 260 6.79 6.06 8.03
N ARG A 261 5.65 6.47 7.46
CA ARG A 261 5.19 7.86 7.53
C ARG A 261 5.04 8.35 8.97
N GLY A 262 4.49 7.52 9.86
CA GLY A 262 4.37 7.87 11.29
C GLY A 262 5.71 8.01 12.00
N ARG A 263 6.72 7.22 11.63
CA ARG A 263 8.09 7.34 12.17
C ARG A 263 8.76 8.63 11.72
N VAL A 264 8.70 8.94 10.42
CA VAL A 264 9.28 10.18 9.87
C VAL A 264 8.65 11.41 10.50
N GLU A 265 7.32 11.42 10.66
CA GLU A 265 6.61 12.51 11.32
C GLU A 265 6.98 12.65 12.80
N GLU A 266 7.13 11.54 13.53
CA GLU A 266 7.55 11.58 14.94
C GLU A 266 9.02 12.01 15.09
N ASP A 267 9.91 11.57 14.21
CA ASP A 267 11.31 11.98 14.18
C ASP A 267 11.45 13.49 13.86
N GLN A 268 10.60 13.99 12.95
CA GLN A 268 10.50 15.43 12.67
C GLN A 268 10.05 16.21 13.91
N ARG A 269 8.96 15.77 14.57
CA ARG A 269 8.46 16.39 15.81
C ARG A 269 9.51 16.34 16.93
N ARG A 270 10.26 15.23 17.04
CA ARG A 270 11.38 15.10 17.97
C ARG A 270 12.51 16.09 17.64
N GLY A 271 12.80 16.29 16.37
CA GLY A 271 13.74 17.32 15.90
C GLY A 271 13.30 18.73 16.31
N GLU A 272 12.03 19.07 16.10
CA GLU A 272 11.44 20.36 16.51
C GLU A 272 11.55 20.57 18.03
N ARG A 273 11.27 19.54 18.82
CA ARG A 273 11.42 19.56 20.29
C ARG A 273 12.87 19.80 20.74
N ARG A 274 13.86 19.23 20.03
CA ARG A 274 15.29 19.49 20.28
C ARG A 274 15.68 20.93 19.95
N VAL A 275 15.26 21.42 18.78
CA VAL A 275 15.50 22.80 18.35
C VAL A 275 14.85 23.78 19.32
N TRP A 276 13.64 23.49 19.79
CA TRP A 276 12.93 24.27 20.79
C TRP A 276 13.77 24.43 22.07
N ARG A 277 14.31 23.33 22.63
CA ARG A 277 15.18 23.42 23.82
C ARG A 277 16.40 24.30 23.58
N ALA A 278 17.10 24.08 22.46
CA ALA A 278 18.29 24.85 22.12
C ALA A 278 17.97 26.36 21.99
N ARG A 279 16.85 26.70 21.34
CA ARG A 279 16.39 28.08 21.20
C ARG A 279 15.97 28.69 22.54
N CYS A 280 15.27 27.95 23.40
CA CYS A 280 14.90 28.41 24.74
C CYS A 280 16.14 28.76 25.58
N THR A 281 17.18 27.91 25.54
CA THR A 281 18.44 28.18 26.24
C THR A 281 19.14 29.42 25.68
N ALA A 282 19.34 29.49 24.35
CA ALA A 282 19.99 30.64 23.71
C ALA A 282 19.26 31.97 23.97
N LEU A 283 17.92 31.94 24.03
CA LEU A 283 17.10 33.11 24.32
C LEU A 283 17.35 33.64 25.75
N MET A 284 17.41 32.73 26.73
CA MET A 284 17.52 33.06 28.16
C MET A 284 18.94 33.44 28.61
N ASP A 285 19.96 32.93 27.91
CA ASP A 285 21.37 33.16 28.23
C ASP A 285 21.89 34.50 27.68
N GLY A 286 21.11 35.17 26.82
CA GLY A 286 21.51 36.48 26.30
C GLY A 286 22.49 36.43 25.14
N GLU A 287 22.79 35.24 24.63
CA GLU A 287 23.71 35.05 23.49
C GLU A 287 23.13 35.61 22.18
N VAL A 288 21.80 35.69 22.06
CA VAL A 288 21.14 36.32 20.91
C VAL A 288 21.26 37.85 21.03
N VAL A 289 22.30 38.41 20.40
CA VAL A 289 22.59 39.86 20.32
C VAL A 289 21.66 40.60 19.34
N SER A 290 20.79 39.89 18.61
CA SER A 290 19.84 40.52 17.67
C SER A 290 18.79 41.35 18.42
N MET A 291 18.76 42.66 18.16
CA MET A 291 17.85 43.62 18.80
C MET A 291 16.45 43.71 18.15
N ASP A 292 16.07 42.75 17.30
CA ASP A 292 14.84 42.85 16.49
C ASP A 292 14.02 41.55 16.45
N LEU A 293 13.86 40.87 17.59
CA LEU A 293 13.05 39.64 17.69
C LEU A 293 11.58 39.93 17.36
N LYS A 294 10.98 39.08 16.52
CA LYS A 294 9.54 39.07 16.23
C LYS A 294 8.81 38.08 17.13
N PHE A 295 7.48 38.18 17.17
CA PHE A 295 6.64 37.20 17.86
C PHE A 295 6.90 35.75 17.40
N ALA A 296 7.12 35.54 16.10
CA ALA A 296 7.38 34.23 15.51
C ALA A 296 8.78 33.66 15.82
N ASP A 297 9.73 34.49 16.25
CA ASP A 297 11.10 34.06 16.57
C ASP A 297 11.18 33.43 17.97
N ILE A 298 10.16 33.67 18.81
CA ILE A 298 10.07 33.12 20.17
C ILE A 298 9.66 31.64 20.07
N PRO A 299 10.40 30.71 20.71
CA PRO A 299 10.12 29.29 20.68
C PRO A 299 8.92 28.94 21.57
N TRP A 300 7.70 29.23 21.13
CA TRP A 300 6.48 28.86 21.85
C TRP A 300 6.37 27.33 22.00
N PRO A 301 5.91 26.80 23.15
CA PRO A 301 5.79 25.36 23.39
C PRO A 301 4.55 24.78 22.71
N ALA A 302 4.41 24.95 21.41
CA ALA A 302 3.31 24.45 20.61
C ALA A 302 3.84 23.96 19.25
N TYR A 303 3.25 22.89 18.72
CA TYR A 303 3.52 22.52 17.34
C TYR A 303 2.96 23.61 16.43
N THR A 304 3.81 24.18 15.59
CA THR A 304 3.36 25.05 14.52
C THR A 304 2.38 24.24 13.66
N ALA A 305 1.15 24.74 13.50
CA ALA A 305 0.26 24.16 12.51
C ALA A 305 0.99 24.21 11.18
N THR A 306 1.45 23.05 10.72
CA THR A 306 2.04 22.96 9.39
C THR A 306 0.86 23.12 8.46
N GLY A 307 0.74 24.31 7.85
CA GLY A 307 -0.26 24.51 6.82
C GLY A 307 -0.09 23.44 5.74
N SER A 308 -1.12 23.22 4.92
CA SER A 308 -1.07 22.25 3.81
C SER A 308 0.10 22.47 2.85
N GLU A 309 0.76 23.62 2.93
CA GLU A 309 1.92 24.02 2.11
C GLU A 309 3.27 23.88 2.82
N GLY A 310 3.33 23.25 4.01
CA GLY A 310 4.60 23.01 4.70
C GLY A 310 5.20 24.26 5.37
N VAL A 311 4.47 25.37 5.42
CA VAL A 311 4.93 26.59 6.09
C VAL A 311 4.41 26.58 7.53
N SER A 312 5.34 26.48 8.47
CA SER A 312 5.10 26.50 9.91
C SER A 312 4.97 27.94 10.40
N PHE A 313 3.77 28.39 10.77
CA PHE A 313 3.62 29.65 11.49
C PHE A 313 2.66 29.48 12.69
N VAL A 314 3.13 29.84 13.88
CA VAL A 314 2.24 30.27 14.97
C VAL A 314 2.07 31.78 14.76
N LEU A 315 0.90 32.21 14.33
CA LEU A 315 0.69 33.58 13.85
C LEU A 315 0.05 34.47 14.91
N SER A 316 -0.68 33.91 15.86
CA SER A 316 -1.44 34.68 16.83
C SER A 316 -1.24 34.17 18.27
N PRO A 317 -1.28 35.05 19.29
CA PRO A 317 -1.44 34.66 20.69
C PRO A 317 -2.59 33.66 20.93
N ASP A 318 -3.62 33.68 20.07
CA ASP A 318 -4.76 32.78 20.15
C ASP A 318 -4.47 31.32 19.86
N ASP A 319 -3.44 31.04 19.06
CA ASP A 319 -3.05 29.67 18.68
C ASP A 319 -2.40 28.92 19.87
N ILE A 320 -2.01 29.67 20.92
CA ILE A 320 -1.50 29.13 22.18
C ILE A 320 -2.69 28.60 23.00
N ALA A 321 -3.16 27.41 22.61
CA ALA A 321 -4.23 26.67 23.27
C ALA A 321 -3.68 25.59 24.23
N ILE A 322 -4.48 25.24 25.25
CA ILE A 322 -4.09 24.25 26.28
C ILE A 322 -3.70 22.90 25.66
N ASP A 323 -4.44 22.43 24.65
CA ASP A 323 -4.20 21.13 24.02
C ASP A 323 -2.91 21.10 23.23
N ASN A 324 -2.56 22.21 22.55
CA ASN A 324 -1.31 22.33 21.80
C ASN A 324 -0.11 22.33 22.74
N VAL A 325 -0.19 23.12 23.83
CA VAL A 325 0.86 23.20 24.84
C VAL A 325 1.03 21.87 25.57
N ARG A 326 -0.08 21.23 25.95
CA ARG A 326 -0.09 19.91 26.58
C ARG A 326 0.57 18.85 25.70
N THR A 327 0.13 18.76 24.44
CA THR A 327 0.63 17.75 23.50
C THR A 327 2.13 17.92 23.25
N PHE A 328 2.60 19.16 23.13
CA PHE A 328 4.01 19.47 22.93
C PHE A 328 4.86 19.13 24.17
N LEU A 329 4.51 19.65 25.35
CA LEU A 329 5.28 19.46 26.57
C LEU A 329 5.25 18.02 27.09
N PHE A 330 4.16 17.28 26.87
CA PHE A 330 4.09 15.87 27.26
C PHE A 330 4.93 14.98 26.34
N ALA A 331 4.91 15.23 25.03
CA ALA A 331 5.82 14.53 24.11
C ALA A 331 7.30 14.82 24.45
N LEU A 332 7.60 16.06 24.85
CA LEU A 332 8.93 16.44 25.31
C LEU A 332 9.35 15.69 26.59
N ALA A 333 8.41 15.49 27.52
CA ALA A 333 8.63 14.72 28.73
C ALA A 333 8.79 13.22 28.46
N ASP A 334 8.03 12.67 27.52
CA ASP A 334 8.15 11.28 27.11
C ASP A 334 9.53 11.04 26.42
N ASP A 335 10.06 12.01 25.66
CA ASP A 335 11.44 11.96 25.15
C ASP A 335 12.48 11.98 26.29
N GLU A 336 12.30 12.77 27.36
CA GLU A 336 13.22 12.76 28.51
C GLU A 336 13.14 11.45 29.28
N ALA A 337 11.94 10.89 29.43
CA ALA A 337 11.72 9.61 30.07
C ALA A 337 12.29 8.45 29.23
N ALA A 338 12.36 8.59 27.91
CA ALA A 338 13.03 7.63 27.04
C ALA A 338 14.57 7.76 27.10
N ALA A 339 15.08 8.97 27.30
CA ALA A 339 16.53 9.24 27.40
C ALA A 339 17.10 8.94 28.80
N THR A 340 16.30 9.13 29.85
CA THR A 340 16.66 8.82 31.24
C THR A 340 16.19 7.41 31.55
N GLU A 341 17.02 6.59 32.20
CA GLU A 341 16.73 5.20 32.61
C GLU A 341 15.23 4.87 32.83
N PRO A 342 14.72 3.74 32.32
CA PRO A 342 13.28 3.40 32.22
C PRO A 342 12.56 3.23 33.57
N LYS A 343 13.24 3.47 34.70
CA LYS A 343 12.70 3.31 36.05
C LYS A 343 12.01 4.58 36.59
N LYS A 344 12.20 5.74 35.96
CA LYS A 344 11.53 6.97 36.42
C LYS A 344 10.10 7.00 35.88
N SER A 345 9.12 7.30 36.74
CA SER A 345 7.73 7.43 36.29
C SER A 345 7.62 8.56 35.26
N THR A 346 6.89 8.32 34.17
CA THR A 346 6.60 9.33 33.12
C THR A 346 6.01 10.60 33.72
N GLU A 347 5.23 10.49 34.78
CA GLU A 347 4.68 11.61 35.54
C GLU A 347 5.77 12.50 36.16
N SER A 348 6.85 11.92 36.70
CA SER A 348 7.95 12.71 37.27
C SER A 348 8.71 13.49 36.20
N ALA A 349 8.87 12.92 34.99
CA ALA A 349 9.45 13.59 33.84
C ALA A 349 8.55 14.74 33.37
N ARG A 350 7.23 14.51 33.29
CA ARG A 350 6.24 15.56 32.95
C ARG A 350 6.29 16.73 33.91
N ARG A 351 6.27 16.48 35.22
CA ARG A 351 6.38 17.53 36.24
C ARG A 351 7.71 18.29 36.16
N LYS A 352 8.81 17.60 35.81
CA LYS A 352 10.11 18.25 35.61
C LYS A 352 10.05 19.21 34.40
N VAL A 353 9.62 18.72 33.25
CA VAL A 353 9.49 19.53 32.02
C VAL A 353 8.56 20.73 32.21
N LEU A 354 7.42 20.55 32.90
CA LEU A 354 6.50 21.67 33.20
C LEU A 354 7.17 22.73 34.08
N ARG A 355 7.92 22.33 35.12
CA ARG A 355 8.66 23.28 35.98
C ARG A 355 9.74 24.03 35.20
N ASP A 356 10.49 23.33 34.36
CA ASP A 356 11.51 23.93 33.51
C ASP A 356 10.87 24.95 32.55
N ALA A 357 9.72 24.62 31.97
CA ALA A 357 8.95 25.54 31.12
C ALA A 357 8.44 26.77 31.88
N ILE A 358 7.97 26.63 33.14
CA ILE A 358 7.58 27.77 33.99
C ILE A 358 8.75 28.72 34.21
N LEU A 359 9.96 28.20 34.44
CA LEU A 359 11.16 29.02 34.65
C LEU A 359 11.57 29.81 33.41
N VAL A 360 11.34 29.25 32.22
CA VAL A 360 11.60 29.91 30.92
C VAL A 360 10.54 30.97 30.63
N PHE A 361 9.24 30.65 30.80
CA PHE A 361 8.12 31.52 30.48
C PHE A 361 7.56 32.30 31.69
N HIS A 362 8.38 32.54 32.72
CA HIS A 362 7.97 33.39 33.84
C HIS A 362 7.86 34.85 33.38
N PRO A 363 6.71 35.53 33.56
CA PRO A 363 6.48 36.85 32.97
C PRO A 363 7.54 37.87 33.39
N ASP A 364 7.86 37.97 34.67
CA ASP A 364 8.87 38.92 35.18
C ASP A 364 10.27 38.69 34.56
N ARG A 365 10.72 37.42 34.51
CA ARG A 365 12.05 37.07 34.00
C ARG A 365 12.11 37.25 32.48
N PHE A 366 11.05 36.89 31.78
CA PHE A 366 10.94 37.03 30.34
C PHE A 366 10.87 38.50 29.94
N PHE A 367 10.09 39.32 30.65
CA PHE A 367 9.97 40.76 30.38
C PHE A 367 11.27 41.51 30.69
N ALA A 368 12.01 41.12 31.73
CA ALA A 368 13.29 41.74 32.03
C ALA A 368 14.37 41.40 30.99
N ARG A 369 14.39 40.15 30.47
CA ARG A 369 15.49 39.66 29.63
C ARG A 369 15.23 39.72 28.14
N VAL A 370 14.03 39.36 27.70
CA VAL A 370 13.71 39.09 26.28
C VAL A 370 12.94 40.27 25.67
N LEU A 371 11.96 40.82 26.38
CA LEU A 371 11.10 41.88 25.86
C LEU A 371 11.85 43.12 25.34
N PRO A 372 12.96 43.59 25.96
CA PRO A 372 13.72 44.73 25.42
C PRO A 372 14.36 44.46 24.05
N ARG A 373 14.46 43.19 23.64
CA ARG A 373 15.01 42.76 22.33
C ARG A 373 13.90 42.51 21.30
N VAL A 374 12.64 42.59 21.70
CA VAL A 374 11.48 42.38 20.84
C VAL A 374 11.10 43.71 20.18
N ARG A 375 10.81 43.66 18.89
CA ARG A 375 10.36 44.82 18.13
C ARG A 375 9.14 45.48 18.81
N PRO A 376 9.08 46.82 18.92
CA PRO A 376 7.98 47.50 19.60
C PRO A 376 6.58 47.10 19.10
N ALA A 377 6.45 46.83 17.79
CA ALA A 377 5.19 46.40 17.18
C ALA A 377 4.69 45.02 17.66
N ASP A 378 5.60 44.14 18.09
CA ASP A 378 5.27 42.78 18.54
C ASP A 378 5.25 42.66 20.07
N GLN A 379 5.67 43.69 20.82
CA GLN A 379 5.82 43.60 22.28
C GLN A 379 4.51 43.28 23.00
N GLU A 380 3.38 43.82 22.54
CA GLU A 380 2.06 43.54 23.14
C GLU A 380 1.65 42.08 22.92
N ASN A 381 1.78 41.58 21.69
CA ASN A 381 1.52 40.18 21.35
C ASN A 381 2.41 39.23 22.15
N VAL A 382 3.69 39.57 22.33
CA VAL A 382 4.63 38.77 23.14
C VAL A 382 4.24 38.76 24.61
N LYS A 383 3.85 39.92 25.19
CA LYS A 383 3.37 39.98 26.58
C LYS A 383 2.16 39.08 26.78
N GLU A 384 1.17 39.21 25.90
CA GLU A 384 -0.04 38.38 25.94
C GLU A 384 0.30 36.89 25.79
N GLY A 385 1.15 36.55 24.83
CA GLY A 385 1.59 35.17 24.59
C GLY A 385 2.30 34.55 25.81
N VAL A 386 3.18 35.29 26.47
CA VAL A 386 3.88 34.84 27.68
C VAL A 386 2.90 34.65 28.84
N GLU A 387 2.00 35.60 29.08
CA GLU A 387 1.00 35.51 30.15
C GLU A 387 0.03 34.33 29.92
N ARG A 388 -0.40 34.13 28.68
CA ARG A 388 -1.25 33.00 28.29
C ARG A 388 -0.50 31.68 28.47
N CYS A 389 0.73 31.57 27.96
CA CYS A 389 1.56 30.38 28.10
C CYS A 389 1.81 30.03 29.58
N SER A 390 2.16 31.02 30.41
CA SER A 390 2.40 30.83 31.84
C SER A 390 1.14 30.32 32.57
N ARG A 391 -0.04 30.90 32.28
CA ARG A 391 -1.31 30.42 32.84
C ARG A 391 -1.61 28.97 32.46
N LEU A 392 -1.47 28.63 31.18
CA LEU A 392 -1.71 27.27 30.68
C LEU A 392 -0.75 26.24 31.29
N ILE A 393 0.55 26.57 31.42
CA ILE A 393 1.52 25.65 32.02
C ILE A 393 1.19 25.41 33.51
N ASN A 394 0.78 26.46 34.24
CA ASN A 394 0.35 26.32 35.63
C ASN A 394 -0.93 25.50 35.78
N GLU A 395 -1.90 25.65 34.86
CA GLU A 395 -3.09 24.82 34.79
C GLU A 395 -2.75 23.34 34.57
N LEU A 396 -1.83 23.05 33.63
CA LEU A 396 -1.34 21.69 33.39
C LEU A 396 -0.58 21.09 34.58
N LEU A 397 0.11 21.92 35.38
CA LEU A 397 0.78 21.47 36.59
C LEU A 397 -0.21 21.19 37.74
N ALA A 398 -1.32 21.93 37.78
CA ALA A 398 -2.39 21.75 38.75
C ALA A 398 -3.32 20.57 38.42
N SER A 399 -3.50 20.27 37.13
CA SER A 399 -4.20 19.09 36.63
C SER A 399 -3.41 17.82 36.99
N LYS A 400 -3.80 17.19 38.11
CA LYS A 400 -3.27 15.92 38.58
C LYS A 400 -4.02 14.74 37.99
#